data_AF-A0A915A0B7-F1
#
_entry.id   AF-A0A915A0B7-F1
#
_cell.length_a   1.000
_cell.length_b   1.000
_cell.length_c   1.000
_cell.angle_alpha   90.00
_cell.angle_beta   90.00
_cell.angle_gamma   90.00
#
_symmetry.space_group_name_H-M   'P 1'
#
loop_
_entity.id
_entity.type
_entity.pdbx_description
1 polymer ?
#
loop_
_entity_poly.entity_id
_entity_poly.type
_entity_poly.pdbx_seq_one_letter_code
_entity_poly.pdbx_strand_id
1 'polypeptide(L)'
;MFVANGRGRALMFFYFAGPLGSGFGYMFGSYANSLLNGWQWALRLTPVFGTICVVLVILIIREPERGEAETATGATAANRIEATSYWSDIVALLQTRTYVSATIAFTAVIFSMMSLSWWGPMSVCLAFAMNNKLNSTDDINKQTQAQINFLFGLITMIGGLTGVITGSLWAQMWSSGKCCFRWVRTKRSNAIVCASGSFMGTFFLFFGLQFMERNMSVAWVFKLFTLLLFSSFRTSYLERTVR
;
A
#
# COMPACT_ATOMS: atom_id res chain seq x y z
N MET A 1 11.20 -1.38 24.28
CA MET A 1 10.59 -0.45 23.30
C MET A 1 11.66 0.23 22.46
N PHE A 2 11.46 0.44 21.16
CA PHE A 2 12.51 1.02 20.30
C PHE A 2 12.66 2.53 20.51
N VAL A 3 13.86 2.97 20.93
CA VAL A 3 14.26 4.38 20.97
C VAL A 3 14.33 4.92 19.54
N ALA A 4 13.80 6.12 19.29
CA ALA A 4 13.65 6.88 18.03
C ALA A 4 14.08 6.18 16.71
N ASN A 5 15.37 5.91 16.52
CA ASN A 5 15.91 5.26 15.30
C ASN A 5 15.44 3.81 15.09
N GLY A 6 15.21 3.03 16.15
CA GLY A 6 14.69 1.66 16.05
C GLY A 6 13.21 1.62 15.69
N ARG A 7 12.43 2.63 16.13
CA ARG A 7 10.98 2.70 15.89
C ARG A 7 10.67 2.85 14.40
N GLY A 8 11.42 3.72 13.70
CA GLY A 8 11.28 3.90 12.26
C GLY A 8 11.58 2.62 11.47
N ARG A 9 12.63 1.88 11.85
CA ARG A 9 12.99 0.60 11.20
C ARG A 9 11.92 -0.48 11.43
N ALA A 10 11.38 -0.59 12.65
CA ALA A 10 10.31 -1.52 12.96
C ALA A 10 9.01 -1.20 12.19
N LEU A 11 8.62 0.08 12.14
CA LEU A 11 7.47 0.53 11.36
C LEU A 11 7.65 0.27 9.85
N MET A 12 8.87 0.45 9.32
CA MET A 12 9.16 0.16 7.92
C MET A 12 8.94 -1.32 7.59
N PHE A 13 9.43 -2.22 8.44
CA PHE A 13 9.18 -3.66 8.30
C PHE A 13 7.69 -4.00 8.35
N PHE A 14 6.95 -3.37 9.27
CA PHE A 14 5.50 -3.55 9.37
C PHE A 14 4.76 -3.07 8.11
N TYR A 15 5.10 -1.89 7.58
CA TYR A 15 4.44 -1.35 6.38
C TYR A 15 4.79 -2.13 5.10
N PHE A 16 5.93 -2.83 5.06
CA PHE A 16 6.25 -3.78 3.98
C PHE A 16 5.32 -4.98 3.94
N ALA A 17 4.74 -5.39 5.08
CA ALA A 17 3.79 -6.50 5.12
C ALA A 17 2.51 -6.21 4.32
N GLY A 18 2.14 -4.94 4.13
CA GLY A 18 0.94 -4.56 3.36
C GLY A 18 0.98 -5.02 1.89
N PRO A 19 1.95 -4.55 1.09
CA PRO A 19 2.14 -5.01 -0.29
C PRO A 19 2.37 -6.52 -0.43
N LEU A 20 3.07 -7.12 0.52
CA LEU A 20 3.30 -8.57 0.55
C LEU A 20 1.97 -9.33 0.73
N GLY A 21 1.17 -8.92 1.71
CA GLY A 21 -0.11 -9.56 2.01
C GLY A 21 -1.12 -9.45 0.87
N SER A 22 -1.25 -8.27 0.24
CA SER A 22 -2.17 -8.10 -0.88
C SER A 22 -1.75 -8.91 -2.11
N GLY A 23 -0.45 -8.96 -2.43
CA GLY A 23 0.08 -9.79 -3.51
C GLY A 23 -0.16 -11.28 -3.28
N PHE A 24 0.16 -11.78 -2.07
CA PHE A 24 -0.10 -13.16 -1.70
C PHE A 24 -1.59 -13.52 -1.77
N GLY A 25 -2.49 -12.61 -1.41
CA GLY A 25 -3.93 -12.83 -1.53
C GLY A 25 -4.37 -13.21 -2.95
N TYR A 26 -3.88 -12.48 -3.96
CA TYR A 26 -4.14 -12.79 -5.37
C TYR A 26 -3.50 -14.12 -5.80
N MET A 27 -2.27 -14.39 -5.37
CA MET A 27 -1.54 -15.62 -5.75
C MET A 27 -2.18 -16.87 -5.14
N PHE A 28 -2.43 -16.88 -3.82
CA PHE A 28 -3.06 -18.01 -3.14
C PHE A 28 -4.52 -18.20 -3.57
N GLY A 29 -5.27 -17.11 -3.78
CA GLY A 29 -6.64 -17.20 -4.29
C GLY A 29 -6.70 -17.86 -5.67
N SER A 30 -5.74 -17.54 -6.54
CA SER A 30 -5.64 -18.13 -7.88
C SER A 30 -5.26 -19.61 -7.84
N TYR A 31 -4.26 -19.95 -7.01
CA TYR A 31 -3.77 -21.32 -6.85
C TYR A 31 -4.81 -22.25 -6.21
N ALA A 32 -5.55 -21.76 -5.21
CA ALA A 32 -6.64 -22.51 -4.59
C ALA A 32 -7.77 -22.78 -5.58
N ASN A 33 -8.12 -21.80 -6.42
CA ASN A 33 -9.16 -21.96 -7.43
C ASN A 33 -8.77 -22.97 -8.53
N SER A 34 -7.50 -22.98 -8.96
CA SER A 34 -7.03 -23.90 -10.03
C SER A 34 -6.86 -25.34 -9.56
N LEU A 35 -6.41 -25.57 -8.32
CA LEU A 35 -6.18 -26.93 -7.80
C LEU A 35 -7.41 -27.60 -7.21
N LEU A 36 -8.21 -26.85 -6.45
CA LEU A 36 -9.30 -27.41 -5.65
C LEU A 36 -10.68 -27.14 -6.27
N ASN A 37 -10.72 -26.57 -7.49
CA ASN A 37 -11.93 -26.26 -8.26
C ASN A 37 -13.02 -25.53 -7.44
N GLY A 38 -12.62 -24.66 -6.51
CA GLY A 38 -13.57 -23.95 -5.65
C GLY A 38 -12.96 -22.75 -4.93
N TRP A 39 -13.63 -21.60 -5.04
CA TRP A 39 -13.27 -20.35 -4.36
C TRP A 39 -13.38 -20.46 -2.83
N GLN A 40 -14.20 -21.39 -2.33
CA GLN A 40 -14.40 -21.60 -0.89
C GLN A 40 -13.11 -22.05 -0.20
N TRP A 41 -12.24 -22.77 -0.92
CA TRP A 41 -10.96 -23.23 -0.36
C TRP A 41 -10.00 -22.08 -0.06
N ALA A 42 -10.05 -21.00 -0.85
CA ALA A 42 -9.30 -19.79 -0.53
C ALA A 42 -9.77 -19.17 0.79
N LEU A 43 -11.09 -19.15 1.05
CA LEU A 43 -11.65 -18.63 2.30
C LEU A 43 -11.36 -19.51 3.51
N ARG A 44 -11.30 -20.84 3.33
CA ARG A 44 -10.97 -21.79 4.40
C ARG A 44 -9.50 -21.74 4.81
N LEU A 45 -8.61 -21.32 3.91
CA LEU A 45 -7.18 -21.19 4.16
C LEU A 45 -6.86 -20.00 5.08
N THR A 46 -7.56 -18.87 4.90
CA THR A 46 -7.37 -17.65 5.68
C THR A 46 -7.45 -17.82 7.21
N PRO A 47 -8.45 -18.50 7.79
CA PRO A 47 -8.50 -18.73 9.24
C PRO A 47 -7.39 -19.67 9.75
N VAL A 48 -6.88 -20.58 8.92
CA VAL A 48 -5.73 -21.42 9.29
C VAL A 48 -4.48 -20.55 9.47
N PHE A 49 -4.20 -19.67 8.51
CA PHE A 49 -3.10 -18.70 8.67
C PHE A 49 -3.36 -17.72 9.83
N GLY A 50 -4.60 -17.28 10.03
CA GLY A 50 -4.97 -16.40 11.13
C GLY A 50 -4.75 -17.03 12.50
N THR A 51 -5.14 -18.29 12.69
CA THR A 51 -4.93 -19.02 13.95
C THR A 51 -3.44 -19.24 14.23
N ILE A 52 -2.65 -19.61 13.21
CA ILE A 52 -1.19 -19.70 13.35
C ILE A 52 -0.59 -18.35 13.78
N CYS A 53 -1.01 -17.25 13.16
CA CYS A 53 -0.58 -15.90 13.54
C CYS A 53 -0.94 -15.57 15.00
N VAL A 54 -2.16 -15.88 15.45
CA VAL A 54 -2.60 -15.64 16.84
C VAL A 54 -1.75 -16.45 17.82
N VAL A 55 -1.50 -17.73 17.53
CA VAL A 55 -0.65 -18.59 18.37
C VAL A 55 0.77 -18.02 18.44
N LEU A 56 1.35 -17.61 17.31
CA LEU A 56 2.67 -16.99 17.26
C LEU A 56 2.73 -15.67 18.06
N VAL A 57 1.70 -14.84 17.96
CA VAL A 57 1.60 -13.60 18.73
C VAL A 57 1.61 -13.89 20.23
N ILE A 58 0.80 -14.85 20.69
CA ILE A 58 0.73 -15.22 22.11
C ILE A 58 2.06 -15.77 22.63
N LEU A 59 2.77 -16.56 21.83
CA LEU A 59 4.03 -17.20 22.26
C LEU A 59 5.25 -16.27 22.17
N ILE A 60 5.28 -15.37 21.18
CA ILE A 60 6.48 -14.58 20.84
C ILE A 60 6.37 -13.14 21.36
N ILE A 61 5.18 -12.53 21.30
CA ILE A 61 5.00 -11.12 21.66
C ILE A 61 4.69 -11.03 23.15
N ARG A 62 5.68 -10.58 23.92
CA ARG A 62 5.49 -10.16 25.30
C ARG A 62 5.01 -8.71 25.33
N GLU A 63 3.82 -8.49 25.88
CA GLU A 63 3.27 -7.14 26.07
C GLU A 63 4.23 -6.32 26.95
N PRO A 64 4.81 -5.21 26.44
CA PRO A 64 5.65 -4.34 27.24
C PRO A 64 4.80 -3.54 28.24
N GLU A 65 5.39 -3.10 29.35
CA GLU A 65 4.68 -2.22 30.27
C GLU A 65 4.30 -0.90 29.57
N ARG A 66 3.07 -0.47 29.80
CA ARG A 66 2.48 0.68 29.13
C ARG A 66 3.22 1.94 29.58
N GLY A 67 3.96 2.58 28.66
CA GLY A 67 4.71 3.80 28.93
C GLY A 67 6.24 3.64 29.00
N GLU A 68 6.80 2.43 28.91
CA GLU A 68 8.27 2.27 29.01
C GLU A 68 9.07 3.06 27.96
N ALA A 69 8.49 3.33 26.78
CA ALA A 69 9.11 4.13 25.72
C ALA A 69 9.25 5.60 26.14
N GLU A 70 8.30 6.10 26.94
CA GLU A 70 8.25 7.48 27.42
C GLU A 70 9.19 7.64 28.64
N THR A 71 9.28 6.62 29.48
CA THR A 71 10.27 6.54 30.58
C THR A 71 11.71 6.48 30.04
N ALA A 72 11.95 5.67 28.99
CA ALA A 72 13.28 5.50 28.39
C ALA A 72 13.79 6.73 27.60
N THR A 73 12.90 7.62 27.17
CA THR A 73 13.27 8.88 26.48
C THR A 73 13.44 10.07 27.44
N GLY A 74 13.34 9.85 28.75
CA GLY A 74 13.42 10.92 29.75
C GLY A 74 12.23 11.88 29.71
N ALA A 75 11.15 11.49 29.03
CA ALA A 75 9.93 12.29 28.92
C ALA A 75 9.06 12.10 30.16
N THR A 76 9.56 12.51 31.33
CA THR A 76 8.74 12.81 32.52
C THR A 76 7.67 13.89 32.26
N ALA A 77 7.59 14.43 31.04
CA ALA A 77 6.53 15.31 30.55
C ALA A 77 5.30 14.57 29.98
N ALA A 78 5.34 13.24 29.75
CA ALA A 78 4.16 12.50 29.26
C ALA A 78 3.07 12.32 30.34
N ASN A 79 3.45 12.34 31.62
CA ASN A 79 2.53 12.44 32.76
C ASN A 79 1.79 13.80 32.84
N ARG A 80 2.03 14.72 31.89
CA ARG A 80 1.41 16.05 31.80
C ARG A 80 0.42 16.18 30.64
N ILE A 81 0.05 15.08 29.98
CA ILE A 81 -1.10 15.09 29.07
C ILE A 81 -2.35 15.03 29.95
N GLU A 82 -2.88 16.20 30.31
CA GLU A 82 -4.20 16.27 30.95
C GLU A 82 -5.21 15.56 30.07
N ALA A 83 -6.07 14.74 30.66
CA ALA A 83 -7.13 14.04 29.95
C ALA A 83 -8.11 15.06 29.37
N THR A 84 -7.89 15.44 28.10
CA THR A 84 -8.80 16.28 27.34
C THR A 84 -10.06 15.50 26.98
N SER A 85 -11.17 16.22 26.78
CA SER A 85 -12.41 15.60 26.32
C SER A 85 -12.24 15.12 24.88
N TYR A 86 -12.62 13.87 24.59
CA TYR A 86 -12.55 13.33 23.22
C TYR A 86 -13.21 14.25 22.17
N TRP A 87 -14.29 14.93 22.56
CA TRP A 87 -15.00 15.85 21.67
C TRP A 87 -14.20 17.11 21.36
N SER A 88 -13.49 17.68 22.35
CA SER A 88 -12.64 18.85 22.10
C SER A 88 -11.51 18.54 21.15
N ASP A 89 -10.97 17.32 21.21
CA ASP A 89 -9.87 16.88 20.34
C ASP A 89 -10.34 16.67 18.91
N ILE A 90 -11.52 16.07 18.70
CA ILE A 90 -12.11 15.93 17.37
C ILE A 90 -12.37 17.30 16.73
N VAL A 91 -12.94 18.24 17.48
CA VAL A 91 -13.19 19.60 16.99
C VAL A 91 -11.88 20.31 16.64
N ALA A 92 -10.85 20.20 17.50
CA ALA A 92 -9.53 20.77 17.25
C ALA A 92 -8.87 20.19 15.98
N LEU A 93 -8.99 18.88 15.75
CA LEU A 93 -8.51 18.22 14.54
C LEU A 93 -9.24 18.74 13.28
N LEU A 94 -10.56 18.91 13.34
CA LEU A 94 -11.36 19.42 12.22
C LEU A 94 -11.10 20.91 11.92
N GLN A 95 -10.75 21.72 12.92
CA GLN A 95 -10.34 23.11 12.70
C GLN A 95 -9.00 23.23 11.95
N THR A 96 -8.18 22.19 12.01
CA THR A 96 -6.89 22.17 11.32
C THR A 96 -7.08 21.89 9.83
N ARG A 97 -7.13 22.95 9.00
CA ARG A 97 -7.35 22.84 7.55
C ARG A 97 -6.41 21.88 6.83
N THR A 98 -5.14 21.83 7.24
CA THR A 98 -4.13 20.93 6.65
C THR A 98 -4.38 19.46 6.98
N TYR A 99 -5.01 19.18 8.13
CA TYR A 99 -5.42 17.82 8.48
C TYR A 99 -6.58 17.38 7.61
N VAL A 100 -7.63 18.21 7.50
CA VAL A 100 -8.81 17.91 6.69
C VAL A 100 -8.47 17.73 5.20
N SER A 101 -7.62 18.59 4.63
CA SER A 101 -7.23 18.42 3.22
C SER A 101 -6.37 17.17 2.99
N ALA A 102 -5.48 16.83 3.93
CA ALA A 102 -4.67 15.62 3.84
C ALA A 102 -5.50 14.35 4.00
N THR A 103 -6.50 14.33 4.88
CA THR A 103 -7.39 13.17 5.05
C THR A 103 -8.25 12.97 3.81
N ILE A 104 -8.84 14.02 3.25
CA ILE A 104 -9.61 13.93 1.99
C ILE A 104 -8.72 13.40 0.86
N ALA A 105 -7.52 13.98 0.67
CA ALA A 105 -6.58 13.51 -0.35
C ALA A 105 -6.19 12.04 -0.15
N PHE A 106 -5.92 11.64 1.10
CA PHE A 106 -5.59 10.26 1.46
C PHE A 106 -6.72 9.29 1.15
N THR A 107 -7.96 9.65 1.48
CA THR A 107 -9.14 8.82 1.18
C THR A 107 -9.34 8.66 -0.33
N ALA A 108 -9.15 9.73 -1.12
CA ALA A 108 -9.25 9.67 -2.57
C ALA A 108 -8.21 8.72 -3.18
N VAL A 109 -6.94 8.81 -2.75
CA VAL A 109 -5.86 7.93 -3.22
C VAL A 109 -6.14 6.46 -2.88
N ILE A 110 -6.57 6.17 -1.65
CA ILE A 110 -6.93 4.80 -1.25
C ILE A 110 -8.12 4.29 -2.05
N PHE A 111 -9.15 5.11 -2.25
CA PHE A 111 -10.32 4.75 -3.04
C PHE A 111 -9.92 4.35 -4.46
N SER A 112 -9.07 5.14 -5.13
CA SER A 112 -8.55 4.82 -6.45
C SER A 112 -7.74 3.52 -6.46
N MET A 113 -6.87 3.31 -5.46
CA MET A 113 -6.08 2.07 -5.34
C MET A 113 -6.98 0.84 -5.14
N MET A 114 -8.02 0.95 -4.30
CA MET A 114 -8.93 -0.16 -4.02
C MET A 114 -9.82 -0.48 -5.23
N SER A 115 -10.29 0.55 -5.93
CA SER A 115 -11.01 0.41 -7.20
C SER A 115 -10.16 -0.33 -8.23
N LEU A 116 -8.88 0.05 -8.39
CA LEU A 116 -7.96 -0.65 -9.30
C LEU A 116 -7.69 -2.10 -8.87
N SER A 117 -7.67 -2.38 -7.56
CA SER A 117 -7.52 -3.74 -7.04
C SER A 117 -8.70 -4.63 -7.44
N TRP A 118 -9.93 -4.10 -7.37
CA TRP A 118 -11.14 -4.85 -7.71
C TRP A 118 -11.33 -5.00 -9.22
N TRP A 119 -11.25 -3.89 -9.97
CA TRP A 119 -11.51 -3.87 -11.41
C TRP A 119 -10.28 -4.25 -12.25
N GLY A 120 -9.09 -4.24 -11.65
CA GLY A 120 -7.82 -4.55 -12.29
C GLY A 120 -7.76 -5.92 -12.96
N PRO A 121 -8.04 -7.04 -12.27
CA PRO A 121 -8.05 -8.36 -12.90
C PRO A 121 -9.19 -8.52 -13.91
N MET A 122 -10.37 -7.97 -13.60
CA MET A 122 -11.55 -8.06 -14.48
C MET A 122 -11.33 -7.38 -15.83
N SER A 123 -10.79 -6.15 -15.84
CA SER A 123 -10.46 -5.41 -17.07
C SER A 123 -9.48 -6.17 -17.96
N VAL A 124 -8.46 -6.82 -17.37
CA VAL A 124 -7.49 -7.62 -18.13
C VAL A 124 -8.14 -8.87 -18.71
N CYS A 125 -9.01 -9.55 -17.96
CA CYS A 125 -9.77 -10.70 -18.47
C CYS A 125 -10.65 -10.31 -19.65
N LEU A 126 -11.34 -9.16 -19.55
CA LEU A 126 -12.17 -8.62 -20.63
C LEU A 126 -11.33 -8.27 -21.87
N ALA A 127 -10.21 -7.58 -21.70
CA ALA A 127 -9.31 -7.25 -22.79
C ALA A 127 -8.68 -8.49 -23.46
N PHE A 128 -8.43 -9.55 -22.68
CA PHE A 128 -7.96 -10.82 -23.21
C PHE A 128 -9.07 -11.52 -24.05
N ALA A 129 -10.32 -11.49 -23.60
CA ALA A 129 -11.45 -12.03 -24.36
C ALA A 129 -11.64 -11.29 -25.70
N MET A 130 -11.59 -9.95 -25.68
CA MET A 130 -11.74 -9.11 -26.87
C MET A 130 -10.64 -9.39 -27.91
N ASN A 131 -9.38 -9.52 -27.47
CA ASN A 131 -8.26 -9.84 -28.36
C ASN A 131 -8.38 -11.22 -29.02
N ASN A 132 -8.97 -12.19 -28.33
CA ASN A 132 -9.16 -13.55 -28.85
C ASN A 132 -10.51 -13.75 -29.56
N LYS A 133 -11.29 -12.68 -29.79
CA LYS A 133 -12.62 -12.71 -30.45
C LYS A 133 -13.63 -13.67 -29.79
N LEU A 134 -13.57 -13.81 -28.46
CA LEU A 134 -14.53 -14.62 -27.70
C LEU A 134 -15.80 -13.81 -27.41
N ASN A 135 -16.98 -14.41 -27.55
CA ASN A 135 -18.28 -13.75 -27.36
C ASN A 135 -18.64 -13.53 -25.87
N SER A 136 -18.00 -14.23 -24.93
CA SER A 136 -18.30 -14.13 -23.50
C SER A 136 -17.08 -14.39 -22.62
N THR A 137 -17.04 -13.75 -21.46
CA THR A 137 -15.97 -13.90 -20.46
C THR A 137 -15.99 -15.29 -19.79
N ASP A 138 -17.11 -16.00 -19.88
CA ASP A 138 -17.31 -17.35 -19.33
C ASP A 138 -16.66 -18.46 -20.17
N ASP A 139 -16.31 -18.19 -21.44
CA ASP A 139 -15.59 -19.14 -22.31
C ASP A 139 -14.09 -19.19 -22.01
N ILE A 140 -13.59 -18.31 -21.12
CA ILE A 140 -12.19 -18.30 -20.73
C ILE A 140 -11.91 -19.48 -19.81
N ASN A 141 -10.91 -20.29 -20.16
CA ASN A 141 -10.45 -21.37 -19.31
C ASN A 141 -10.11 -20.84 -17.90
N LYS A 142 -10.66 -21.48 -16.86
CA LYS A 142 -10.41 -21.15 -15.43
C LYS A 142 -8.90 -21.09 -15.13
N GLN A 143 -8.10 -21.87 -15.83
CA GLN A 143 -6.64 -21.87 -15.72
C GLN A 143 -6.02 -20.55 -16.20
N THR A 144 -6.52 -19.97 -17.29
CA THR A 144 -6.04 -18.68 -17.83
C THR A 144 -6.43 -17.52 -16.90
N GLN A 145 -7.63 -17.57 -16.32
CA GLN A 145 -8.06 -16.58 -15.32
C GLN A 145 -7.18 -16.64 -14.06
N ALA A 146 -6.82 -17.85 -13.60
CA ALA A 146 -5.90 -18.03 -12.48
C ALA A 146 -4.50 -17.48 -12.80
N GLN A 147 -4.00 -17.67 -14.03
CA GLN A 147 -2.71 -17.11 -14.47
C GLN A 147 -2.72 -15.57 -14.48
N ILE A 148 -3.79 -14.94 -14.97
CA ILE A 148 -3.92 -13.47 -14.98
C ILE A 148 -3.92 -12.91 -13.56
N ASN A 149 -4.70 -13.53 -12.66
CA ASN A 149 -4.78 -13.10 -11.26
C ASN A 149 -3.46 -13.32 -10.53
N PHE A 150 -2.76 -14.43 -10.79
CA PHE A 150 -1.43 -14.69 -10.26
C PHE A 150 -0.41 -13.64 -10.72
N LEU A 151 -0.38 -13.33 -12.03
CA LEU A 151 0.51 -12.32 -12.58
C LEU A 151 0.20 -10.91 -12.03
N PHE A 152 -1.09 -10.58 -11.88
CA PHE A 152 -1.53 -9.34 -11.25
C PHE A 152 -1.08 -9.25 -9.79
N GLY A 153 -1.18 -10.34 -9.03
CA GLY A 153 -0.68 -10.44 -7.66
C GLY A 153 0.82 -10.21 -7.57
N LEU A 154 1.59 -10.86 -8.46
CA LEU A 154 3.04 -10.72 -8.53
C LEU A 154 3.47 -9.27 -8.85
N ILE A 155 2.83 -8.64 -9.85
CA ILE A 155 3.11 -7.24 -10.21
C ILE A 155 2.72 -6.29 -9.08
N THR A 156 1.61 -6.55 -8.38
CA THR A 156 1.18 -5.75 -7.22
C THR A 156 2.18 -5.84 -6.07
N MET A 157 2.72 -7.03 -5.81
CA MET A 157 3.76 -7.24 -4.80
C MET A 157 5.05 -6.51 -5.17
N ILE A 158 5.59 -6.76 -6.37
CA ILE A 158 6.84 -6.16 -6.83
C ILE A 158 6.71 -4.64 -6.90
N GLY A 159 5.66 -4.13 -7.55
CA GLY A 159 5.37 -2.71 -7.68
C GLY A 159 5.15 -2.02 -6.33
N GLY A 160 4.47 -2.68 -5.39
CA GLY A 160 4.28 -2.14 -4.05
C GLY A 160 5.58 -2.06 -3.24
N LEU A 161 6.44 -3.10 -3.28
CA LEU A 161 7.74 -3.09 -2.59
C LEU A 161 8.68 -2.04 -3.17
N THR A 162 8.83 -2.06 -4.49
CA THR A 162 9.72 -1.13 -5.20
C THR A 162 9.22 0.31 -5.12
N GLY A 163 7.92 0.55 -5.10
CA GLY A 163 7.36 1.89 -4.89
C GLY A 163 7.57 2.44 -3.48
N VAL A 164 7.49 1.59 -2.44
CA VAL A 164 7.86 2.02 -1.07
C VAL A 164 9.35 2.37 -0.99
N ILE A 165 10.23 1.55 -1.57
CA ILE A 165 11.68 1.82 -1.57
C ILE A 165 11.99 3.11 -2.34
N THR A 166 11.54 3.21 -3.60
CA THR A 166 11.79 4.38 -4.45
C THR A 166 11.19 5.65 -3.87
N GLY A 167 9.96 5.61 -3.35
CA GLY A 167 9.34 6.74 -2.66
C GLY A 167 10.12 7.20 -1.42
N SER A 168 10.68 6.26 -0.65
CA SER A 168 11.48 6.59 0.54
C SER A 168 12.81 7.25 0.15
N LEU A 169 13.49 6.73 -0.87
CA LEU A 169 14.73 7.30 -1.38
C LEU A 169 14.49 8.68 -1.97
N TRP A 170 13.39 8.85 -2.72
CA TRP A 170 13.03 10.14 -3.31
C TRP A 170 12.74 11.20 -2.26
N ALA A 171 11.96 10.86 -1.23
CA ALA A 171 11.72 11.75 -0.09
C ALA A 171 13.01 12.11 0.65
N GLN A 172 13.88 11.13 0.90
CA GLN A 172 15.15 11.36 1.59
C GLN A 172 16.11 12.22 0.77
N MET A 173 16.22 12.01 -0.54
CA MET A 173 17.03 12.83 -1.44
C MET A 173 16.57 14.29 -1.43
N TRP A 174 15.25 14.50 -1.45
CA TRP A 174 14.64 15.83 -1.48
C TRP A 174 14.67 16.55 -0.11
N SER A 175 14.58 15.81 1.00
CA SER A 175 14.77 16.36 2.36
C SER A 175 16.23 16.66 2.68
N SER A 176 17.17 15.82 2.22
CA SER A 176 18.61 15.95 2.49
C SER A 176 19.32 16.92 1.55
N GLY A 177 18.70 17.29 0.43
CA GLY A 177 19.26 18.23 -0.55
C GLY A 177 20.49 17.69 -1.31
N LYS A 178 20.64 16.35 -1.40
CA LYS A 178 21.68 15.71 -2.23
C LYS A 178 21.20 15.62 -3.70
N CYS A 179 22.09 15.88 -4.66
CA CYS A 179 21.82 16.06 -6.12
C CYS A 179 21.02 17.34 -6.49
N CYS A 180 20.39 17.39 -7.68
CA CYS A 180 19.75 18.56 -8.30
C CYS A 180 18.71 19.32 -7.44
N PHE A 181 18.33 18.81 -6.26
CA PHE A 181 17.36 19.40 -5.34
C PHE A 181 17.93 20.34 -4.28
N ARG A 182 19.19 20.78 -4.43
CA ARG A 182 19.83 21.78 -3.55
C ARG A 182 19.03 23.09 -3.43
N TRP A 183 18.25 23.46 -4.46
CA TRP A 183 17.46 24.70 -4.51
C TRP A 183 16.06 24.61 -3.88
N VAL A 184 15.51 23.41 -3.63
CA VAL A 184 14.13 23.22 -3.14
C VAL A 184 14.13 22.34 -1.89
N ARG A 185 14.92 22.72 -0.89
CA ARG A 185 14.91 22.05 0.42
C ARG A 185 13.62 22.43 1.15
N THR A 186 12.71 21.47 1.33
CA THR A 186 11.44 21.72 2.02
C THR A 186 11.14 20.63 3.02
N LYS A 187 10.78 21.02 4.25
CA LYS A 187 10.37 20.10 5.34
C LYS A 187 9.10 19.30 5.01
N ARG A 188 8.39 19.64 3.92
CA ARG A 188 7.16 19.00 3.39
C ARG A 188 7.42 18.03 2.24
N SER A 189 8.66 17.59 2.04
CA SER A 189 9.08 16.72 0.94
C SER A 189 8.17 15.51 0.72
N ASN A 190 7.82 14.79 1.80
CA ASN A 190 6.94 13.62 1.75
C ASN A 190 5.60 13.88 1.05
N ALA A 191 4.90 14.96 1.41
CA ALA A 191 3.62 15.31 0.82
C ALA A 191 3.74 15.66 -0.68
N ILE A 192 4.83 16.30 -1.07
CA ILE A 192 5.11 16.68 -2.47
C ILE A 192 5.40 15.44 -3.31
N VAL A 193 6.25 14.53 -2.82
CA VAL A 193 6.56 13.25 -3.49
C VAL A 193 5.28 12.44 -3.69
N CYS A 194 4.44 12.37 -2.66
CA CYS A 194 3.15 11.72 -2.73
C CYS A 194 2.23 12.37 -3.79
N ALA A 195 2.11 13.70 -3.81
CA ALA A 195 1.24 14.40 -4.76
C ALA A 195 1.72 14.20 -6.20
N SER A 196 3.04 14.29 -6.43
CA SER A 196 3.63 14.02 -7.74
C SER A 196 3.45 12.56 -8.18
N GLY A 197 3.59 11.62 -7.24
CA GLY A 197 3.39 10.18 -7.49
C GLY A 197 1.95 9.87 -7.88
N SER A 198 0.97 10.39 -7.13
CA SER A 198 -0.45 10.19 -7.44
C SER A 198 -0.87 10.84 -8.76
N PHE A 199 -0.36 12.04 -9.06
CA PHE A 199 -0.65 12.72 -10.34
C PHE A 199 -0.08 11.94 -11.53
N MET A 200 1.20 11.56 -11.46
CA MET A 200 1.85 10.77 -12.51
C MET A 200 1.23 9.37 -12.65
N GLY A 201 0.89 8.74 -11.52
CA GLY A 201 0.24 7.43 -11.49
C GLY A 201 -1.11 7.44 -12.19
N THR A 202 -1.90 8.50 -12.03
CA THR A 202 -3.20 8.67 -12.69
C THR A 202 -3.03 8.80 -14.21
N PHE A 203 -2.04 9.57 -14.66
CA PHE A 203 -1.71 9.68 -16.09
C PHE A 203 -1.35 8.32 -16.69
N PHE A 204 -0.45 7.58 -16.03
CA PHE A 204 -0.06 6.24 -16.46
C PHE A 204 -1.22 5.25 -16.48
N LEU A 205 -2.15 5.35 -15.52
CA LEU A 205 -3.35 4.49 -15.49
C LEU A 205 -4.23 4.76 -16.72
N PHE A 206 -4.48 6.03 -17.04
CA PHE A 206 -5.27 6.43 -18.20
C PHE A 206 -4.70 5.87 -19.51
N PHE A 207 -3.40 6.04 -19.76
CA PHE A 207 -2.75 5.45 -20.93
C PHE A 207 -2.76 3.93 -20.90
N GLY A 208 -2.56 3.32 -19.72
CA GLY A 208 -2.61 1.87 -19.55
C GLY A 208 -3.95 1.26 -19.95
N LEU A 209 -5.07 1.94 -19.68
CA LEU A 209 -6.40 1.51 -20.11
C LEU A 209 -6.58 1.62 -21.62
N GLN A 210 -6.16 2.73 -22.23
CA GLN A 210 -6.30 2.95 -23.67
C GLN A 210 -5.48 1.95 -24.50
N PHE A 211 -4.27 1.62 -24.04
CA PHE A 211 -3.39 0.67 -24.74
C PHE A 211 -3.74 -0.80 -24.46
N MET A 212 -4.65 -1.08 -23.53
CA MET A 212 -5.03 -2.44 -23.13
C MET A 212 -5.64 -3.26 -24.28
N GLU A 213 -6.40 -2.62 -25.15
CA GLU A 213 -7.04 -3.29 -26.29
C GLU A 213 -6.03 -3.67 -27.38
N ARG A 214 -5.00 -2.84 -27.60
CA ARG A 214 -4.10 -2.97 -28.76
C ARG A 214 -2.85 -3.79 -28.47
N ASN A 215 -2.27 -3.65 -27.27
CA ASN A 215 -1.01 -4.30 -26.88
C ASN A 215 -1.04 -4.71 -25.40
N MET A 216 -1.37 -5.97 -25.11
CA MET A 216 -1.48 -6.49 -23.74
C MET A 216 -0.18 -6.32 -22.94
N SER A 217 0.99 -6.58 -23.53
CA SER A 217 2.29 -6.45 -22.85
C SER A 217 2.57 -5.02 -22.37
N VAL A 218 2.20 -4.02 -23.18
CA VAL A 218 2.39 -2.60 -22.86
C VAL A 218 1.48 -2.17 -21.71
N ALA A 219 0.25 -2.69 -21.66
CA ALA A 219 -0.68 -2.43 -20.57
C ALA A 219 -0.18 -2.97 -19.22
N TRP A 220 0.46 -4.15 -19.20
CA TRP A 220 1.07 -4.69 -17.98
C TRP A 220 2.21 -3.80 -17.46
N VAL A 221 3.07 -3.29 -18.34
CA VAL A 221 4.14 -2.36 -17.98
C VAL A 221 3.58 -1.06 -17.42
N PHE A 222 2.60 -0.45 -18.09
CA PHE A 222 1.94 0.77 -17.59
C PHE A 222 1.29 0.55 -16.23
N LYS A 223 0.64 -0.59 -16.02
CA LYS A 223 0.02 -0.96 -14.73
C LYS A 223 1.05 -1.12 -13.61
N LEU A 224 2.21 -1.71 -13.92
CA LEU A 224 3.34 -1.80 -12.99
C LEU A 224 3.81 -0.39 -12.59
N PHE A 225 3.96 0.53 -13.54
CA PHE A 225 4.31 1.93 -13.26
C PHE A 225 3.24 2.67 -12.46
N THR A 226 1.95 2.46 -12.74
CA THR A 226 0.87 3.01 -11.92
C THR A 226 1.00 2.55 -10.46
N LEU A 227 1.19 1.24 -10.24
CA LEU A 227 1.29 0.67 -8.89
C LEU A 227 2.55 1.14 -8.15
N LEU A 228 3.67 1.29 -8.85
CA LEU A 228 4.90 1.92 -8.32
C LEU A 228 4.65 3.34 -7.81
N LEU A 229 3.99 4.16 -8.63
CA LEU A 229 3.78 5.58 -8.36
C LEU A 229 2.74 5.82 -7.25
N PHE A 230 1.69 5.00 -7.19
CA PHE A 230 0.70 5.05 -6.11
C PHE A 230 1.25 4.57 -4.76
N SER A 231 2.16 3.58 -4.75
CA SER A 231 2.70 3.02 -3.51
C SER A 231 3.82 3.87 -2.87
N SER A 232 4.37 4.83 -3.62
CA SER A 232 5.29 5.87 -3.13
C SER A 232 4.69 6.75 -2.01
N PHE A 233 3.38 6.66 -1.80
CA PHE A 233 2.62 7.41 -0.81
C PHE A 233 2.79 6.93 0.65
N ARG A 234 3.07 5.63 0.87
CA ARG A 234 3.12 5.03 2.24
C ARG A 234 4.30 5.49 3.09
N THR A 235 5.31 6.11 2.50
CA THR A 235 6.51 6.59 3.20
C THR A 235 6.29 7.91 3.93
N SER A 236 5.22 8.65 3.63
CA SER A 236 4.97 9.96 4.23
C SER A 236 4.68 9.93 5.74
N TYR A 237 4.16 8.81 6.26
CA TYR A 237 3.93 8.61 7.70
C TYR A 237 5.20 8.15 8.45
N LEU A 238 6.20 7.63 7.75
CA LEU A 238 7.38 7.00 8.35
C LEU A 238 8.40 8.02 8.89
N GLU A 239 8.45 9.25 8.36
CA GLU A 239 9.48 10.23 8.77
C GLU A 239 9.03 11.26 9.82
N ARG A 240 7.72 11.48 10.04
CA ARG A 240 7.27 12.39 11.10
C ARG A 240 7.51 11.86 12.51
N THR A 241 7.85 10.58 12.65
CA THR A 241 8.19 9.93 13.92
C THR A 241 9.71 9.82 14.15
N VAL A 242 10.53 10.30 13.20
CA VAL A 242 12.00 10.26 13.25
C VAL A 242 12.62 11.62 13.64
N ARG A 243 11.81 12.66 13.84
CA ARG A 243 12.27 13.97 14.32
C ARG A 243 11.46 14.47 15.49
#